data_AF-A0A1I7GXW3-F1
#
_entry.id   AF-A0A1I7GXW3-F1
#
_cell.length_a   1.000
_cell.length_b   1.000
_cell.length_c   1.000
_cell.angle_alpha   90.00
_cell.angle_beta   90.00
_cell.angle_gamma   90.00
#
_symmetry.space_group_name_H-M   'P 1'
#
loop_
_entity.id
_entity.type
_entity.pdbx_description
1 polymer ?
#
loop_
_entity_poly.entity_id
_entity_poly.type
_entity_poly.pdbx_seq_one_letter_code
_entity_poly.pdbx_strand_id
1 'polypeptide(L)'
;MKNKFWGVLLILAAIAVLLNKIFIFEGFSLIKFVVTVLLISIIVKSIPKREFGGILFPIAFISILFDDELGITAITPFPVLLAAALGTAGLSIIFHDGKKTMYIEGKINFDLTFGGSEIYVPKSWKVINNVSCTLGGVSEKNRGTGEGSNVLELTGRATFGGVTIIYV
;
A
#
# COMPACT_ATOMS: atom_id res chain seq x y z
N MET A 1 4.19 7.26 12.97
CA MET A 1 4.96 8.41 12.42
C MET A 1 4.22 9.76 12.59
N LYS A 2 3.69 10.09 13.78
CA LYS A 2 2.78 11.25 13.96
C LYS A 2 3.49 12.53 14.41
N ASN A 3 4.74 12.43 14.84
CA ASN A 3 5.45 13.50 15.57
C ASN A 3 6.48 14.23 14.70
N LYS A 4 6.95 13.61 13.60
CA LYS A 4 7.93 14.23 12.69
C LYS A 4 7.32 15.32 11.79
N PHE A 5 6.03 15.22 11.46
CA PHE A 5 5.33 16.20 10.63
C PHE A 5 5.22 17.58 11.31
N TRP A 6 4.90 17.60 12.60
CA TRP A 6 4.83 18.82 13.39
C TRP A 6 6.20 19.49 13.56
N GLY A 7 7.28 18.70 13.64
CA GLY A 7 8.65 19.24 13.72
C GLY A 7 9.08 19.96 12.44
N VAL A 8 8.83 19.37 11.27
CA VAL A 8 9.18 19.99 9.97
C VAL A 8 8.39 21.28 9.73
N LEU A 9 7.10 21.29 10.08
CA LEU A 9 6.24 22.48 9.96
C LEU A 9 6.72 23.63 10.86
N LEU A 10 7.21 23.34 12.07
CA LEU A 10 7.77 24.34 13.00
C LEU A 10 9.10 24.91 12.52
N ILE A 11 10.00 24.06 12.02
CA ILE A 11 11.30 24.51 11.46
C ILE A 11 11.05 25.44 10.25
N LEU A 12 10.07 25.10 9.41
CA LEU A 12 9.70 25.89 8.25
C LEU A 12 9.04 27.21 8.60
N ALA A 13 8.19 27.25 9.63
CA ALA A 13 7.65 28.49 10.17
C ALA A 13 8.77 29.40 10.71
N ALA A 14 9.78 28.84 11.36
CA ALA A 14 10.93 29.60 11.85
C ALA A 14 11.75 30.23 10.69
N ILE A 15 11.98 29.47 9.62
CA ILE A 15 12.67 29.97 8.42
C ILE A 15 11.85 31.09 7.75
N ALA A 16 10.54 30.94 7.64
CA ALA A 16 9.66 31.97 7.08
C ALA A 16 9.69 33.28 7.89
N VAL A 17 9.75 33.20 9.22
CA VAL A 17 9.86 34.38 10.09
C VAL A 17 11.20 35.09 9.92
N LEU A 18 12.31 34.35 9.74
CA LEU A 18 13.63 34.92 9.54
C LEU A 18 13.77 35.64 8.19
N LEU A 19 13.12 35.12 7.14
CA LEU A 19 13.18 35.69 5.79
C LEU A 19 12.32 36.94 5.59
N ASN A 20 11.35 37.17 6.48
CA ASN A 20 10.46 38.35 6.48
C ASN A 20 11.24 39.68 6.43
N LYS A 21 12.43 39.73 7.02
CA LYS A 21 13.23 40.96 7.11
C LYS A 21 14.09 41.25 5.86
N ILE A 22 14.37 40.24 5.04
CA ILE A 22 15.27 40.33 3.88
C ILE A 22 14.47 40.56 2.59
N PHE A 23 13.28 39.95 2.50
CA PHE A 23 12.50 39.87 1.26
C PHE A 23 11.61 41.08 0.95
N ILE A 24 11.33 41.94 1.93
CA ILE A 24 10.56 43.19 1.73
C ILE A 24 11.22 44.12 0.70
N PHE A 25 12.54 43.97 0.45
CA PHE A 25 13.29 44.82 -0.47
C PHE A 25 13.32 44.37 -1.93
N GLU A 26 13.00 43.11 -2.25
CA GLU A 26 13.11 42.57 -3.62
C GLU A 26 11.77 42.47 -4.38
N GLY A 27 10.66 42.93 -3.79
CA GLY A 27 9.34 42.88 -4.46
C GLY A 27 8.71 41.49 -4.56
N PHE A 28 9.37 40.46 -4.02
CA PHE A 28 8.80 39.12 -3.88
C PHE A 28 7.76 39.07 -2.75
N SER A 29 6.62 38.44 -3.03
CA SER A 29 5.58 38.24 -2.02
C SER A 29 5.97 37.12 -1.04
N LEU A 30 6.00 37.44 0.26
CA LEU A 30 6.24 36.48 1.37
C LEU A 30 5.30 35.27 1.31
N ILE A 31 4.09 35.49 0.78
CA ILE A 31 3.07 34.46 0.62
C ILE A 31 3.56 33.39 -0.36
N LYS A 32 4.28 33.75 -1.44
CA LYS A 32 4.84 32.78 -2.39
C LYS A 32 5.76 31.79 -1.66
N PHE A 33 6.71 32.30 -0.88
CA PHE A 33 7.68 31.48 -0.17
C PHE A 33 7.06 30.56 0.89
N VAL A 34 6.14 31.09 1.72
CA VAL A 34 5.42 30.30 2.73
C VAL A 34 4.64 29.16 2.08
N VAL A 35 3.98 29.42 0.96
CA VAL A 35 3.24 28.41 0.19
C VAL A 35 4.19 27.37 -0.41
N THR A 36 5.33 27.76 -0.99
CA THR A 36 6.34 26.82 -1.51
C THR A 36 6.84 25.87 -0.43
N VAL A 37 7.18 26.42 0.72
CA VAL A 37 7.66 25.69 1.90
C VAL A 37 6.61 24.68 2.41
N LEU A 38 5.35 25.10 2.46
CA LEU A 38 4.23 24.23 2.81
C LEU A 38 4.03 23.12 1.78
N LEU A 39 4.10 23.44 0.49
CA LEU A 39 3.98 22.48 -0.62
C LEU A 39 5.11 21.44 -0.59
N ILE A 40 6.35 21.85 -0.31
CA ILE A 40 7.49 20.94 -0.13
C ILE A 40 7.22 19.96 1.03
N SER A 41 6.63 20.42 2.12
CA SER A 41 6.26 19.54 3.24
C SER A 41 5.23 18.47 2.84
N ILE A 42 4.29 18.83 1.96
CA ILE A 42 3.31 17.89 1.41
C ILE A 42 4.00 16.84 0.54
N ILE A 43 4.91 17.26 -0.35
CA ILE A 43 5.69 16.35 -1.21
C ILE A 43 6.45 15.33 -0.36
N VAL A 44 7.18 15.78 0.68
CA VAL A 44 7.95 14.90 1.57
C VAL A 44 7.07 13.84 2.22
N LYS A 45 5.82 14.18 2.56
CA LYS A 45 4.85 13.26 3.16
C LYS A 45 4.21 12.31 2.15
N SER A 46 4.12 12.69 0.88
CA SER A 46 3.51 11.88 -0.18
C SER A 46 4.46 10.87 -0.82
N ILE A 47 5.79 11.07 -0.73
CA ILE A 47 6.79 10.12 -1.24
C ILE A 47 6.64 8.70 -0.65
N PRO A 48 6.53 8.48 0.69
CA PRO A 48 6.48 7.14 1.27
C PRO A 48 5.20 6.36 0.93
N LYS A 49 4.12 7.06 0.57
CA LYS A 49 2.83 6.46 0.24
C LYS A 49 2.65 6.19 -1.26
N ARG A 50 3.63 6.57 -2.10
CA ARG A 50 3.54 6.55 -3.57
C ARG A 50 2.26 7.22 -4.08
N GLU A 51 1.81 8.28 -3.41
CA GLU A 51 0.67 9.09 -3.85
C GLU A 51 1.16 10.10 -4.89
N PHE A 52 1.23 9.70 -6.16
CA PHE A 52 1.77 10.52 -7.25
C PHE A 52 1.11 11.90 -7.35
N GLY A 53 -0.19 11.99 -7.04
CA GLY A 53 -0.91 13.26 -6.99
C GLY A 53 -0.37 14.21 -5.92
N GLY A 54 0.01 13.69 -4.75
CA GLY A 54 0.62 14.50 -3.69
C GLY A 54 2.06 14.93 -3.96
N ILE A 55 2.63 14.56 -5.11
CA ILE A 55 3.94 15.00 -5.58
C ILE A 55 3.77 15.95 -6.77
N LEU A 56 3.04 15.53 -7.80
CA LEU A 56 2.88 16.27 -9.05
C LEU A 56 2.05 17.55 -8.89
N PHE A 57 0.97 17.53 -8.11
CA PHE A 57 0.16 18.74 -7.90
C PHE A 57 0.94 19.82 -7.14
N PRO A 58 1.63 19.52 -6.02
CA PRO A 58 2.43 20.52 -5.35
C PRO A 58 3.55 21.11 -6.21
N ILE A 59 4.21 20.29 -7.03
CA ILE A 59 5.21 20.76 -7.99
C ILE A 59 4.57 21.72 -9.00
N ALA A 60 3.41 21.37 -9.58
CA ALA A 60 2.69 22.25 -10.50
C ALA A 60 2.31 23.59 -9.87
N PHE A 61 1.85 23.58 -8.61
CA PHE A 61 1.56 24.81 -7.88
C PHE A 61 2.81 25.66 -7.66
N ILE A 62 3.96 25.06 -7.35
CA ILE A 62 5.24 25.79 -7.24
C ILE A 62 5.61 26.40 -8.61
N SER A 63 5.49 25.63 -9.70
CA SER A 63 5.77 26.12 -11.06
C SER A 63 4.87 27.28 -11.48
N ILE A 64 3.61 27.31 -11.05
CA ILE A 64 2.69 28.43 -11.30
C ILE A 64 3.02 29.64 -10.43
N LEU A 65 3.46 29.40 -9.20
CA LEU A 65 3.77 30.48 -8.26
C LEU A 65 5.02 31.27 -8.67
N PHE A 66 5.95 30.61 -9.37
CA PHE A 66 7.19 31.18 -9.88
C PHE A 66 7.23 31.24 -11.42
N ASP A 67 6.07 31.35 -12.06
CA ASP A 67 5.97 31.27 -13.51
C ASP A 67 6.65 32.44 -14.24
N ASP A 68 6.56 33.64 -13.67
CA ASP A 68 7.28 34.84 -14.10
C ASP A 68 8.80 34.63 -14.06
N GLU A 69 9.31 34.04 -13.00
CA GLU A 69 10.75 33.81 -12.76
C GLU A 69 11.30 32.64 -13.60
N LEU A 70 10.46 31.65 -13.89
CA LEU A 70 10.80 30.50 -14.73
C LEU A 70 10.63 30.78 -16.23
N GLY A 71 10.00 31.90 -16.59
CA GLY A 71 9.70 32.27 -17.98
C GLY A 71 8.67 31.36 -18.64
N ILE A 72 7.79 30.72 -17.85
CA ILE A 72 6.78 29.74 -18.32
C ILE A 72 5.38 30.39 -18.40
N THR A 73 5.28 31.71 -18.29
CA THR A 73 4.03 32.49 -18.31
C THR A 73 3.13 32.24 -19.52
N ALA A 74 3.67 31.78 -20.64
CA ALA A 74 2.89 31.40 -21.83
C ALA A 74 2.07 30.11 -21.66
N ILE A 75 2.41 29.27 -20.67
CA ILE A 75 1.87 27.92 -20.47
C ILE A 75 1.14 27.81 -19.12
N THR A 76 1.30 28.77 -18.20
CA THR A 76 0.58 28.78 -16.92
C THR A 76 -0.79 29.46 -17.04
N PRO A 77 -1.77 29.12 -16.19
CA PRO A 77 -1.75 28.09 -15.15
C PRO A 77 -2.35 26.73 -15.60
N PHE A 78 -3.27 26.73 -16.57
CA PHE A 78 -4.07 25.56 -16.93
C PHE A 78 -3.27 24.40 -17.53
N PRO A 79 -2.41 24.60 -18.56
CA PRO A 79 -1.61 23.52 -19.12
C PRO A 79 -0.71 22.80 -18.11
N VAL A 80 -0.13 23.51 -17.14
CA VAL A 80 0.71 22.92 -16.09
C VAL A 80 -0.12 22.04 -15.14
N LEU A 81 -1.30 22.52 -14.73
CA LEU A 81 -2.23 21.71 -13.93
C LEU A 81 -2.72 20.49 -14.70
N LEU A 82 -3.04 20.64 -15.99
CA LEU A 82 -3.47 19.54 -16.85
C LEU A 82 -2.36 18.50 -17.01
N ALA A 83 -1.11 18.93 -17.23
CA ALA A 83 0.04 18.05 -17.30
C ALA A 83 0.26 17.29 -15.99
N ALA A 84 0.12 17.94 -14.84
CA ALA A 84 0.22 17.30 -13.54
C ALA A 84 -0.92 16.31 -13.27
N ALA A 85 -2.16 16.64 -13.66
CA ALA A 85 -3.31 15.76 -13.52
C ALA A 85 -3.18 14.51 -14.41
N LEU A 86 -2.81 14.69 -15.69
CA LEU A 86 -2.56 13.59 -16.62
C LEU A 86 -1.37 12.74 -16.19
N GLY A 87 -0.27 13.39 -15.78
CA GLY A 87 0.90 12.70 -15.23
C GLY A 87 0.54 11.89 -13.99
N THR A 88 -0.30 12.43 -13.10
CA THR A 88 -0.77 11.72 -11.91
C THR A 88 -1.57 10.49 -12.29
N ALA A 89 -2.54 10.63 -13.21
CA ALA A 89 -3.37 9.52 -13.67
C ALA A 89 -2.54 8.43 -14.37
N GLY A 90 -1.69 8.82 -15.33
CA GLY A 90 -0.84 7.89 -16.08
C GLY A 90 0.14 7.15 -15.17
N LEU A 91 0.82 7.88 -14.27
CA LEU A 91 1.77 7.30 -13.33
C LEU A 91 1.07 6.40 -12.30
N SER A 92 -0.12 6.80 -11.82
CA SER A 92 -0.95 5.98 -10.94
C SER A 92 -1.40 4.67 -11.59
N ILE A 93 -1.63 4.65 -12.91
CA ILE A 93 -1.96 3.42 -13.65
C ILE A 93 -0.73 2.52 -13.80
N ILE A 94 0.42 3.08 -14.19
CA ILE A 94 1.67 2.31 -14.39
C ILE A 94 2.14 1.65 -13.08
N PHE A 95 1.99 2.36 -11.96
CA PHE A 95 2.45 1.91 -10.65
C PHE A 95 1.30 1.46 -9.74
N HIS A 96 0.12 1.17 -10.30
CA HIS A 96 -0.97 0.55 -9.53
C HIS A 96 -0.57 -0.89 -9.20
N ASP A 97 0.07 -1.04 -8.04
CA ASP A 97 0.61 -2.31 -7.57
C ASP A 97 -0.48 -3.37 -7.60
N GLY A 98 -0.17 -4.47 -8.29
CA GLY A 98 -1.09 -5.56 -8.54
C GLY A 98 -1.66 -6.08 -7.23
N LYS A 99 -2.99 -6.25 -7.22
CA LYS A 99 -3.82 -6.95 -6.23
C LYS A 99 -2.99 -7.58 -5.10
N LYS A 100 -3.08 -7.01 -3.90
CA LYS A 100 -2.76 -7.76 -2.67
C LYS A 100 -3.64 -9.01 -2.69
N THR A 101 -3.09 -10.14 -3.13
CA THR A 101 -3.75 -11.42 -3.02
C THR A 101 -3.86 -11.70 -1.54
N MET A 102 -5.04 -11.41 -1.00
CA MET A 102 -5.41 -11.78 0.35
C MET A 102 -5.42 -13.30 0.36
N TYR A 103 -4.37 -13.90 0.88
CA TYR A 103 -4.36 -15.32 1.14
C TYR A 103 -5.03 -15.57 2.49
N ILE A 104 -5.83 -16.63 2.53
CA ILE A 104 -6.49 -17.07 3.75
C ILE A 104 -5.66 -18.23 4.30
N GLU A 105 -5.23 -18.11 5.55
CA GLU A 105 -4.67 -19.23 6.33
C GLU A 105 -5.75 -19.80 7.24
N GLY A 106 -6.10 -21.06 7.02
CA GLY A 106 -7.00 -21.82 7.89
C GLY A 106 -6.21 -22.83 8.73
N LYS A 107 -6.60 -23.01 10.00
CA LYS A 107 -6.08 -24.10 10.85
C LYS A 107 -7.23 -24.93 11.38
N ILE A 108 -7.14 -26.24 11.20
CA ILE A 108 -8.12 -27.21 11.72
C ILE A 108 -7.37 -28.21 12.60
N ASN A 109 -7.88 -28.42 13.81
CA ASN A 109 -7.35 -29.40 14.74
C ASN A 109 -8.33 -30.57 14.84
N PHE A 110 -7.84 -31.78 14.58
CA PHE A 110 -8.57 -33.02 14.72
C PHE A 110 -8.23 -33.68 16.06
N ASP A 111 -9.25 -33.96 16.87
CA ASP A 111 -9.15 -34.82 18.04
C ASP A 111 -10.16 -35.96 17.90
N LEU A 112 -9.72 -37.05 17.28
CA LEU A 112 -10.56 -38.19 16.94
C LEU A 112 -10.04 -39.44 17.66
N THR A 113 -10.91 -40.12 18.41
CA THR A 113 -10.54 -41.34 19.17
C THR A 113 -11.17 -42.62 18.60
N PHE A 114 -12.36 -42.52 17.99
CA PHE A 114 -13.01 -43.57 17.22
C PHE A 114 -13.84 -42.91 16.12
N GLY A 115 -13.69 -43.37 14.87
CA GLY A 115 -14.43 -42.85 13.72
C GLY A 115 -13.57 -42.08 12.70
N GLY A 116 -14.11 -41.87 11.50
CA GLY A 116 -13.44 -41.13 10.43
C GLY A 116 -14.06 -39.76 10.19
N SER A 117 -13.25 -38.79 9.78
CA SER A 117 -13.72 -37.45 9.40
C SER A 117 -13.45 -37.17 7.92
N GLU A 118 -14.43 -36.64 7.21
CA GLU A 118 -14.26 -36.19 5.83
C GLU A 118 -14.35 -34.67 5.76
N ILE A 119 -13.37 -34.04 5.11
CA ILE A 119 -13.33 -32.59 4.90
C ILE A 119 -13.28 -32.26 3.42
N TYR A 120 -14.09 -31.28 3.02
CA TYR A 120 -14.12 -30.75 1.67
C TYR A 120 -13.28 -29.49 1.59
N VAL A 121 -12.27 -29.50 0.72
CA VAL A 121 -11.31 -28.39 0.55
C VAL A 121 -11.32 -27.93 -0.91
N PRO A 122 -11.37 -26.62 -1.20
CA PRO A 122 -11.29 -26.15 -2.59
C PRO A 122 -10.00 -26.61 -3.27
N LYS A 123 -10.06 -27.08 -4.52
CA LYS A 123 -8.88 -27.54 -5.29
C LYS A 123 -7.74 -26.53 -5.38
N SER A 124 -8.06 -25.24 -5.31
CA SER A 124 -7.06 -24.17 -5.34
C SER A 124 -6.25 -24.05 -4.05
N TRP A 125 -6.69 -24.62 -2.92
CA TRP A 125 -6.01 -24.43 -1.64
C TRP A 125 -4.84 -25.41 -1.47
N LYS A 126 -3.74 -24.91 -0.90
CA LYS A 126 -2.61 -25.73 -0.49
C LYS A 126 -2.89 -26.33 0.88
N VAL A 127 -2.90 -27.66 0.97
CA VAL A 127 -3.12 -28.37 2.24
C VAL A 127 -1.78 -28.82 2.82
N ILE A 128 -1.55 -28.52 4.11
CA ILE A 128 -0.41 -29.00 4.88
C ILE A 128 -0.95 -29.98 5.92
N ASN A 129 -0.58 -31.25 5.80
CA ASN A 129 -1.04 -32.32 6.68
C ASN A 129 -0.02 -32.61 7.78
N ASN A 130 -0.34 -32.19 9.01
CA ASN A 130 0.40 -32.45 10.24
C ASN A 130 -0.45 -33.31 11.22
N VAL A 131 -1.41 -34.10 10.71
CA VAL A 131 -2.25 -34.98 11.55
C VAL A 131 -1.52 -36.29 11.82
N SER A 132 -1.45 -36.69 13.09
CA SER A 132 -0.88 -37.98 13.50
C SER A 132 -1.97 -39.06 13.59
N CYS A 133 -1.83 -40.15 12.84
CA CYS A 133 -2.78 -41.27 12.85
C CYS A 133 -2.22 -42.49 13.59
N THR A 134 -3.00 -43.08 14.49
CA THR A 134 -2.69 -44.35 15.19
C THR A 134 -3.77 -45.38 14.85
N LEU A 135 -3.39 -46.47 14.16
CA LEU A 135 -4.31 -47.48 13.63
C LEU A 135 -5.35 -46.88 12.65
N GLY A 136 -4.86 -46.19 11.63
CA GLY A 136 -5.62 -45.51 10.57
C GLY A 136 -4.68 -44.74 9.63
N GLY A 137 -5.21 -43.83 8.80
CA GLY A 137 -4.40 -43.01 7.90
C GLY A 137 -5.12 -41.78 7.35
N VAL A 138 -4.37 -40.93 6.65
CA VAL A 138 -4.93 -39.78 5.91
C VAL A 138 -5.04 -40.15 4.43
N SER A 139 -6.21 -39.91 3.84
CA SER A 139 -6.51 -40.20 2.44
C SER A 139 -6.89 -38.92 1.70
N GLU A 140 -6.31 -38.69 0.52
CA GLU A 140 -6.61 -37.53 -0.33
C GLU A 140 -7.32 -37.97 -1.62
N LYS A 141 -8.46 -37.36 -1.91
CA LYS A 141 -9.27 -37.62 -3.13
C LYS A 141 -9.37 -36.36 -3.97
N ASN A 142 -9.41 -36.52 -5.30
CA ASN A 142 -9.58 -35.45 -6.30
C ASN A 142 -8.42 -34.44 -6.44
N ARG A 143 -7.17 -34.88 -6.22
CA ARG A 143 -5.89 -34.14 -6.39
C ARG A 143 -6.04 -32.63 -6.63
N GLY A 144 -5.73 -31.84 -5.59
CA GLY A 144 -5.73 -30.38 -5.69
C GLY A 144 -4.80 -29.87 -6.80
N THR A 145 -5.16 -28.71 -7.38
CA THR A 145 -4.37 -28.07 -8.43
C THR A 145 -3.16 -27.35 -7.87
N GLY A 146 -3.18 -26.98 -6.58
CA GLY A 146 -2.05 -26.34 -5.89
C GLY A 146 -1.70 -24.93 -6.39
N GLU A 147 -2.55 -24.35 -7.23
CA GLU A 147 -2.33 -23.05 -7.89
C GLU A 147 -2.82 -21.84 -7.08
N GLY A 148 -3.52 -22.05 -5.96
CA GLY A 148 -4.01 -20.95 -5.14
C GLY A 148 -3.03 -20.51 -4.06
N SER A 149 -3.16 -19.26 -3.66
CA SER A 149 -2.37 -18.64 -2.60
C SER A 149 -2.82 -19.05 -1.18
N ASN A 150 -4.00 -19.65 -1.03
CA ASN A 150 -4.59 -19.99 0.27
C ASN A 150 -3.98 -21.27 0.84
N VAL A 151 -3.80 -21.29 2.16
CA VAL A 151 -3.14 -22.41 2.87
C VAL A 151 -4.07 -22.93 3.97
N LEU A 152 -4.23 -24.25 4.04
CA LEU A 152 -4.96 -24.93 5.10
C LEU A 152 -4.04 -25.89 5.83
N GLU A 153 -3.81 -25.64 7.11
CA GLU A 153 -3.02 -26.50 7.98
C GLU A 153 -3.93 -27.42 8.80
N LEU A 154 -3.76 -28.72 8.62
CA LEU A 154 -4.46 -29.76 9.36
C LEU A 154 -3.53 -30.31 10.44
N THR A 155 -3.97 -30.26 11.69
CA THR A 155 -3.16 -30.67 12.86
C THR A 155 -3.97 -31.58 13.77
N GLY A 156 -3.31 -32.24 14.73
CA GLY A 156 -3.98 -33.03 15.76
C GLY A 156 -3.74 -34.53 15.64
N ARG A 157 -4.65 -35.32 16.22
CA ARG A 157 -4.53 -36.78 16.34
C ARG A 157 -5.81 -37.49 15.93
N ALA A 158 -5.64 -38.61 15.23
CA ALA A 158 -6.70 -39.57 14.95
C ALA A 158 -6.27 -40.96 15.43
N THR A 159 -7.05 -41.56 16.30
CA THR A 159 -6.84 -42.92 16.84
C THR A 159 -8.01 -43.80 16.39
N PHE A 160 -7.76 -45.04 15.94
CA PHE A 160 -8.80 -45.98 15.48
C PHE A 160 -9.78 -45.37 14.45
N GLY A 161 -9.22 -44.70 13.45
CA GLY A 161 -9.96 -43.91 12.45
C GLY A 161 -9.02 -43.13 11.53
N GLY A 162 -9.56 -42.55 10.46
CA GLY A 162 -8.77 -41.81 9.46
C GLY A 162 -9.38 -40.46 9.08
N VAL A 163 -8.58 -39.62 8.44
CA VAL A 163 -9.03 -38.32 7.90
C VAL A 163 -9.05 -38.42 6.38
N THR A 164 -10.19 -38.12 5.76
CA THR A 164 -10.32 -38.07 4.30
C THR A 164 -10.43 -36.63 3.85
N ILE A 165 -9.51 -36.19 3.00
CA ILE A 165 -9.50 -34.86 2.38
C ILE A 165 -10.05 -35.01 0.97
N ILE A 166 -11.14 -34.31 0.66
CA ILE A 166 -11.79 -34.35 -0.64
C ILE A 166 -11.65 -32.98 -1.28
N TYR A 167 -10.87 -32.89 -2.35
CA TYR A 167 -10.76 -31.64 -3.11
C TYR A 167 -12.00 -31.42 -3.98
N VAL A 168 -12.65 -30.26 -3.83
CA VAL A 168 -13.83 -29.83 -4.61
C VAL A 168 -13.52 -28.65 -5.52
#